data_AF-A0A3B8K901-F1
#
_entry.id   AF-A0A3B8K901-F1
#
_cell.length_a   1.000
_cell.length_b   1.000
_cell.length_c   1.000
_cell.angle_alpha   90.00
_cell.angle_beta   90.00
_cell.angle_gamma   90.00
#
_symmetry.space_group_name_H-M   'P 1'
#
loop_
_entity.id
_entity.type
_entity.pdbx_description
1 polymer ?
#
loop_
_entity_poly.entity_id
_entity_poly.type
_entity_poly.pdbx_seq_one_letter_code
_entity_poly.pdbx_strand_id
1 'polypeptide(L)'
;MKQQSIIERAKKVLPAGSFGNFEAGVIIREGQGSRVWDEDGNEFIDYLIGSGPMILGHGDPEVIEAVTEQLAKGMTFFANNERGIELAEEICRAVACAEQVRYVSSGGEADMYAMRLARAYTGRDKILKFEGGYHGMSAEAQMSLAPEKLINFPAAVPDSA
;
A
#
# COMPACT_ATOMS: atom_id res chain seq x y z
N MET A 1 -3.39 -15.07 27.65
CA MET A 1 -4.02 -14.75 26.35
C MET A 1 -3.06 -15.17 25.24
N LYS A 2 -3.56 -15.79 24.17
CA LYS A 2 -2.75 -16.37 23.09
C LYS A 2 -2.00 -15.27 22.34
N GLN A 3 -2.66 -14.14 22.07
CA GLN A 3 -2.05 -13.02 21.34
C GLN A 3 -0.85 -12.38 22.07
N GLN A 4 -0.87 -12.28 23.40
CA GLN A 4 0.23 -11.68 24.18
C GLN A 4 1.57 -12.39 23.93
N SER A 5 1.56 -13.72 23.85
CA SER A 5 2.77 -14.48 23.56
C SER A 5 3.33 -14.19 22.16
N ILE A 6 2.45 -13.93 21.18
CA ILE A 6 2.82 -13.58 19.81
C ILE A 6 3.39 -12.16 19.76
N ILE A 7 2.77 -11.19 20.45
CA ILE A 7 3.25 -9.81 20.55
C ILE A 7 4.66 -9.76 21.14
N GLU A 8 4.92 -10.52 22.21
CA GLU A 8 6.26 -10.59 22.81
C GLU A 8 7.30 -11.27 21.91
N ARG A 9 6.88 -12.17 21.02
CA ARG A 9 7.76 -12.71 19.97
C ARG A 9 8.02 -11.66 18.88
N ALA A 10 6.99 -10.94 18.45
CA ALA A 10 7.08 -9.91 17.43
C ALA A 10 8.06 -8.80 17.84
N LYS A 11 7.98 -8.30 19.08
CA LYS A 11 8.90 -7.28 19.62
C LYS A 11 10.38 -7.67 19.60
N LYS A 12 10.69 -8.97 19.55
CA LYS A 12 12.08 -9.46 19.47
C LYS A 12 12.65 -9.44 18.05
N VAL A 13 11.79 -9.41 17.03
CA VAL A 13 12.19 -9.56 15.62
C VAL A 13 11.71 -8.43 14.70
N LEU A 14 10.78 -7.59 15.16
CA LEU A 14 10.25 -6.44 14.43
C LEU A 14 10.49 -5.14 15.25
N PRO A 15 10.92 -4.04 14.61
CA PRO A 15 10.92 -2.73 15.24
C PRO A 15 9.54 -2.40 15.82
N ALA A 16 9.49 -2.04 17.11
CA ALA A 16 8.26 -1.80 17.86
C ALA A 16 7.23 -2.97 17.84
N GLY A 17 7.59 -4.16 17.37
CA GLY A 17 6.69 -5.30 17.25
C GLY A 17 5.67 -5.22 16.09
N SER A 18 5.82 -4.27 15.16
CA SER A 18 4.84 -4.03 14.07
C SER A 18 5.41 -4.35 12.68
N PHE A 19 4.51 -4.57 11.70
CA PHE A 19 4.86 -4.61 10.28
C PHE A 19 4.98 -3.21 9.64
N GLY A 20 4.79 -2.14 10.41
CA GLY A 20 4.97 -0.77 9.94
C GLY A 20 4.00 0.21 10.58
N ASN A 21 3.23 0.92 9.74
CA ASN A 21 2.48 2.14 10.07
C ASN A 21 1.34 2.01 11.10
N PHE A 22 1.05 0.81 11.63
CA PHE A 22 -0.13 0.57 12.47
C PHE A 22 0.20 -0.18 13.77
N GLU A 23 -0.79 -0.19 14.66
CA GLU A 23 -0.74 -0.71 16.02
C GLU A 23 -0.42 -2.22 16.07
N ALA A 24 0.44 -2.61 17.01
CA ALA A 24 0.98 -3.98 17.14
C ALA A 24 0.28 -4.83 18.22
N GLY A 25 -0.79 -4.31 18.83
CA GLY A 25 -1.45 -4.91 19.99
C GLY A 25 -2.60 -5.85 19.63
N VAL A 26 -3.06 -5.85 18.38
CA VAL A 26 -4.05 -6.81 17.87
C VAL A 26 -3.41 -7.74 16.84
N ILE A 27 -3.48 -9.05 17.10
CA ILE A 27 -2.97 -10.08 16.16
C ILE A 27 -4.15 -10.72 15.44
N ILE A 28 -4.38 -10.32 14.19
CA ILE A 28 -5.45 -10.87 13.34
C ILE A 28 -5.11 -12.30 12.92
N ARG A 29 -6.05 -13.22 13.13
CA ARG A 29 -5.98 -14.62 12.71
C ARG A 29 -6.56 -14.83 11.32
N GLU A 30 -7.76 -14.32 11.08
CA GLU A 30 -8.50 -14.51 9.83
C GLU A 30 -9.53 -13.42 9.59
N GLY A 31 -10.04 -13.33 8.35
CA GLY A 31 -11.10 -12.42 7.95
C GLY A 31 -12.08 -13.07 6.97
N GLN A 32 -13.33 -12.62 7.01
CA GLN A 32 -14.40 -13.05 6.11
C GLN A 32 -15.41 -11.91 5.92
N GLY A 33 -15.66 -11.53 4.67
CA GLY A 33 -16.49 -10.38 4.33
C GLY A 33 -15.98 -9.11 5.02
N SER A 34 -16.85 -8.44 5.76
CA SER A 34 -16.51 -7.21 6.49
C SER A 34 -15.97 -7.46 7.91
N ARG A 35 -15.61 -8.69 8.27
CA ARG A 35 -15.24 -9.07 9.64
C ARG A 35 -13.86 -9.69 9.71
N VAL A 36 -13.21 -9.50 10.85
CA VAL A 36 -11.93 -10.13 11.20
C VAL A 36 -11.98 -10.68 12.62
N TRP A 37 -11.20 -11.73 12.86
CA TRP A 37 -11.06 -12.34 14.18
C TRP A 37 -9.59 -12.32 14.61
N ASP A 38 -9.33 -11.93 15.86
CA ASP A 38 -7.99 -11.99 16.43
C ASP A 38 -7.64 -13.40 16.95
N GLU A 39 -6.40 -13.57 17.39
CA GLU A 39 -5.88 -14.83 17.95
C GLU A 39 -6.53 -15.25 19.27
N ASP A 40 -7.17 -14.35 20.00
CA ASP A 40 -7.95 -14.68 21.21
C ASP A 40 -9.43 -14.99 20.90
N GLY A 41 -9.86 -14.81 19.65
CA GLY A 41 -11.22 -15.08 19.19
C GLY A 41 -12.17 -13.90 19.26
N ASN A 42 -11.68 -12.68 19.52
CA ASN A 42 -12.50 -11.49 19.44
C ASN A 42 -12.84 -11.19 17.98
N GLU A 43 -14.10 -10.81 17.73
CA GLU A 43 -14.60 -10.45 16.41
C GLU A 43 -14.68 -8.92 16.28
N PHE A 44 -14.25 -8.41 15.13
CA PHE A 44 -14.32 -6.99 14.80
C PHE A 44 -15.01 -6.78 13.46
N ILE A 45 -15.70 -5.64 13.32
CA ILE A 45 -16.08 -5.11 12.00
C ILE A 45 -14.86 -4.36 11.47
N ASP A 46 -14.37 -4.76 10.29
CA ASP A 46 -13.16 -4.21 9.70
C ASP A 46 -13.45 -2.92 8.92
N TYR A 47 -13.20 -1.79 9.57
CA TYR A 47 -13.19 -0.47 8.94
C TYR A 47 -11.82 -0.05 8.43
N LEU A 48 -10.76 -0.81 8.75
CA LEU A 48 -9.41 -0.52 8.27
C LEU A 48 -9.25 -0.96 6.81
N ILE A 49 -9.89 -2.07 6.42
CA ILE A 49 -9.93 -2.61 5.05
C ILE A 49 -8.54 -2.65 4.37
N GLY A 50 -7.52 -3.03 5.14
CA GLY A 50 -6.13 -3.07 4.68
C GLY A 50 -5.54 -1.70 4.33
N SER A 51 -6.08 -0.62 4.89
CA SER A 51 -5.85 0.77 4.48
C SER A 51 -6.37 1.10 3.06
N GLY A 52 -7.44 0.41 2.62
CA GLY A 52 -8.12 0.68 1.35
C GLY A 52 -8.31 -0.52 0.41
N PRO A 53 -7.30 -1.39 0.17
CA PRO A 53 -7.37 -2.44 -0.85
C PRO A 53 -8.49 -3.47 -0.66
N MET A 54 -8.92 -3.72 0.57
CA MET A 54 -9.94 -4.73 0.89
C MET A 54 -11.36 -4.18 0.68
N ILE A 55 -11.61 -3.46 -0.42
CA ILE A 55 -12.89 -2.80 -0.70
C ILE A 55 -14.05 -3.79 -0.88
N LEU A 56 -13.76 -5.01 -1.36
CA LEU A 56 -14.72 -6.12 -1.47
C LEU A 56 -14.83 -6.94 -0.18
N GLY A 57 -14.05 -6.61 0.85
CA GLY A 57 -13.90 -7.41 2.06
C GLY A 57 -13.00 -8.62 1.89
N HIS A 58 -12.90 -9.43 2.94
CA HIS A 58 -12.01 -10.59 3.04
C HIS A 58 -12.64 -11.82 2.39
N GLY A 59 -11.86 -12.49 1.54
CA GLY A 59 -12.26 -13.77 0.96
C GLY A 59 -13.44 -13.68 -0.01
N ASP A 60 -13.49 -12.62 -0.81
CA ASP A 60 -14.48 -12.48 -1.88
C ASP A 60 -14.43 -13.72 -2.83
N PRO A 61 -15.57 -14.40 -3.06
CA PRO A 61 -15.57 -15.64 -3.84
C PRO A 61 -15.10 -15.48 -5.29
N GLU A 62 -15.47 -14.38 -5.96
CA GLU A 62 -15.08 -14.15 -7.35
C GLU A 62 -13.57 -13.91 -7.46
N VAL A 63 -13.00 -13.13 -6.53
CA VAL A 63 -11.55 -12.93 -6.45
C VAL A 63 -10.81 -14.23 -6.16
N ILE A 64 -11.29 -15.03 -5.19
CA ILE A 64 -10.68 -16.34 -4.86
C ILE A 64 -10.69 -17.26 -6.07
N GLU A 65 -11.81 -17.35 -6.79
CA GLU A 65 -11.94 -18.19 -7.97
C GLU A 65 -10.94 -17.76 -9.06
N ALA A 66 -10.92 -16.48 -9.42
CA ALA A 66 -10.02 -15.94 -10.44
C ALA A 66 -8.54 -16.17 -10.10
N VAL A 67 -8.13 -15.96 -8.85
CA VAL A 67 -6.76 -16.24 -8.39
C VAL A 67 -6.46 -17.74 -8.47
N THR A 68 -7.37 -18.58 -7.96
CA THR A 68 -7.18 -20.04 -7.94
C THR A 68 -7.01 -20.62 -9.33
N GLU A 69 -7.82 -20.18 -10.29
CA GLU A 69 -7.70 -20.58 -11.69
C GLU A 69 -6.36 -20.17 -12.33
N GLN A 70 -5.82 -19.01 -11.94
CA GLN A 70 -4.56 -18.51 -12.47
C GLN A 70 -3.34 -19.27 -11.90
N LEU A 71 -3.40 -19.71 -10.64
CA LEU A 71 -2.27 -20.38 -9.96
C LEU A 71 -1.74 -21.59 -10.76
N ALA A 72 -2.62 -22.40 -11.33
CA ALA A 72 -2.24 -23.58 -12.11
C ALA A 72 -1.58 -23.24 -13.47
N LYS A 73 -1.77 -22.01 -13.96
CA LYS A 73 -1.26 -21.53 -15.26
C LYS A 73 0.09 -20.84 -15.14
N GLY A 74 0.53 -20.53 -13.91
CA GLY A 74 1.77 -19.81 -13.62
C GLY A 74 1.51 -18.37 -13.13
N MET A 75 2.42 -17.86 -12.29
CA MET A 75 2.26 -16.57 -11.60
C MET A 75 3.13 -15.44 -12.16
N THR A 76 4.34 -15.75 -12.61
CA THR A 76 5.27 -14.77 -13.20
C THR A 76 5.95 -15.39 -14.42
N PHE A 77 5.97 -14.65 -15.52
CA PHE A 77 6.51 -15.10 -16.80
C PHE A 77 7.70 -14.28 -17.29
N PHE A 78 8.02 -13.17 -16.60
CA PHE A 78 8.97 -12.16 -17.08
C PHE A 78 8.71 -11.75 -18.55
N ALA A 79 7.42 -11.71 -18.92
CA ALA A 79 6.90 -11.43 -20.25
C ALA A 79 5.45 -10.91 -20.14
N ASN A 80 4.92 -10.37 -21.23
CA ASN A 80 3.53 -9.93 -21.30
C ASN A 80 2.56 -11.12 -21.23
N ASN A 81 1.34 -10.86 -20.78
CA ASN A 81 0.22 -11.80 -20.84
C ASN A 81 -1.09 -11.03 -21.11
N GLU A 82 -2.08 -11.73 -21.66
CA GLU A 82 -3.37 -11.15 -22.06
C GLU A 82 -4.10 -10.49 -20.89
N ARG A 83 -4.16 -11.15 -19.72
CA ARG A 83 -4.83 -10.62 -18.52
C ARG A 83 -4.25 -9.29 -18.04
N GLY A 84 -2.94 -9.13 -18.12
CA GLY A 84 -2.27 -7.88 -17.79
C GLY A 84 -2.56 -6.76 -18.79
N ILE A 85 -2.80 -7.09 -20.06
CA ILE A 85 -3.18 -6.12 -21.09
C ILE A 85 -4.65 -5.72 -20.91
N GLU A 86 -5.55 -6.68 -20.70
CA GLU A 86 -6.96 -6.43 -20.41
C GLU A 86 -7.10 -5.49 -19.19
N LEU A 87 -6.37 -5.75 -18.10
CA LEU A 87 -6.37 -4.88 -16.92
C LEU A 87 -5.88 -3.46 -17.26
N ALA A 88 -4.94 -3.30 -18.18
CA ALA A 88 -4.43 -1.97 -18.56
C ALA A 88 -5.49 -1.18 -19.33
N GLU A 89 -6.20 -1.84 -20.24
CA GLU A 89 -7.33 -1.28 -20.98
C GLU A 89 -8.45 -0.83 -20.02
N GLU A 90 -8.78 -1.66 -19.03
CA GLU A 90 -9.76 -1.34 -17.99
C GLU A 90 -9.37 -0.11 -17.18
N ILE A 91 -8.11 0.01 -16.76
CA ILE A 91 -7.63 1.16 -15.99
C ILE A 91 -7.68 2.43 -16.85
N CYS A 92 -7.18 2.40 -18.10
CA CYS A 92 -7.26 3.55 -19.00
C CYS A 92 -8.71 3.98 -19.27
N ARG A 93 -9.65 3.04 -19.34
CA ARG A 93 -11.08 3.35 -19.48
C ARG A 93 -11.66 4.00 -18.21
N ALA A 94 -11.25 3.54 -17.03
CA ALA A 94 -11.78 4.02 -15.75
C ALA A 94 -11.18 5.37 -15.31
N VAL A 95 -9.94 5.66 -15.68
CA VAL A 95 -9.20 6.86 -15.24
C VAL A 95 -9.05 7.84 -16.39
N ALA A 96 -9.87 8.89 -16.41
CA ALA A 96 -10.03 9.79 -17.56
C ALA A 96 -8.73 10.45 -18.09
N CYS A 97 -7.71 10.62 -17.26
CA CYS A 97 -6.42 11.19 -17.67
C CYS A 97 -5.36 10.15 -18.07
N ALA A 98 -5.65 8.86 -17.91
CA ALA A 98 -4.70 7.79 -18.19
C ALA A 98 -4.84 7.30 -19.64
N GLU A 99 -3.89 7.69 -20.49
CA GLU A 99 -3.77 7.16 -21.86
C GLU A 99 -2.97 5.85 -21.90
N GLN A 100 -2.00 5.70 -20.98
CA GLN A 100 -1.14 4.54 -20.84
C GLN A 100 -0.83 4.29 -19.35
N VAL A 101 -0.56 3.04 -18.99
CA VAL A 101 -0.22 2.64 -17.62
C VAL A 101 1.08 1.85 -17.57
N ARG A 102 1.75 1.92 -16.41
CA ARG A 102 2.89 1.07 -16.05
C ARG A 102 2.62 0.46 -14.68
N TYR A 103 2.65 -0.87 -14.60
CA TYR A 103 2.54 -1.57 -13.34
C TYR A 103 3.82 -1.48 -12.51
N VAL A 104 3.62 -1.38 -11.20
CA VAL A 104 4.64 -1.46 -10.14
C VAL A 104 4.02 -2.22 -8.96
N SER A 105 4.80 -2.52 -7.92
CA SER A 105 4.35 -3.40 -6.83
C SER A 105 3.71 -2.66 -5.66
N SER A 106 3.84 -1.33 -5.59
CA SER A 106 3.26 -0.52 -4.52
C SER A 106 2.96 0.92 -4.94
N GLY A 107 2.10 1.60 -4.18
CA GLY A 107 1.85 3.03 -4.36
C GLY A 107 3.09 3.90 -4.14
N GLY A 108 3.96 3.53 -3.20
CA GLY A 108 5.22 4.25 -2.98
C GLY A 108 6.18 4.16 -4.16
N GLU A 109 6.24 3.00 -4.84
CA GLU A 109 6.97 2.89 -6.11
C GLU A 109 6.31 3.73 -7.21
N ALA A 110 4.98 3.73 -7.28
CA ALA A 110 4.24 4.49 -8.29
C ALA A 110 4.54 5.99 -8.18
N ASP A 111 4.44 6.56 -6.97
CA ASP A 111 4.71 7.97 -6.71
C ASP A 111 6.19 8.33 -6.96
N MET A 112 7.12 7.44 -6.56
CA MET A 112 8.54 7.60 -6.86
C MET A 112 8.81 7.66 -8.37
N TYR A 113 8.22 6.75 -9.15
CA TYR A 113 8.36 6.76 -10.61
C TYR A 113 7.68 7.97 -11.26
N ALA A 114 6.52 8.39 -10.74
CA ALA A 114 5.82 9.58 -11.23
C ALA A 114 6.65 10.85 -11.04
N MET A 115 7.23 11.06 -9.86
CA MET A 115 8.14 12.18 -9.59
C MET A 115 9.36 12.13 -10.51
N ARG A 116 9.96 10.94 -10.70
CA ARG A 116 11.10 10.76 -11.62
C ARG A 116 10.72 11.08 -13.07
N LEU A 117 9.55 10.64 -13.53
CA LEU A 117 9.05 10.91 -14.88
C LEU A 117 8.82 12.42 -15.09
N ALA A 118 8.19 13.10 -14.12
CA ALA A 118 7.96 14.53 -14.18
C ALA A 118 9.27 15.33 -14.33
N ARG A 119 10.31 14.96 -13.57
CA ARG A 119 11.64 15.56 -13.71
C ARG A 119 12.25 15.30 -15.08
N ALA A 120 12.23 14.05 -15.54
CA ALA A 120 12.80 13.67 -16.84
C ALA A 120 12.10 14.37 -18.02
N TYR A 121 10.77 14.52 -17.96
CA TYR A 121 9.99 15.18 -19.00
C TYR A 121 10.18 16.71 -19.00
N THR A 122 10.21 17.34 -17.82
CA THR A 122 10.26 18.80 -17.71
C THR A 122 11.67 19.39 -17.63
N GLY A 123 12.68 18.57 -17.30
CA GLY A 123 14.04 19.02 -17.01
C GLY A 123 14.17 19.84 -15.71
N ARG A 124 13.18 19.76 -14.80
CA ARG A 124 13.14 20.51 -13.54
C ARG A 124 13.39 19.58 -12.37
N ASP A 125 14.13 20.04 -11.37
CA ASP A 125 14.50 19.20 -10.21
C ASP A 125 13.47 19.23 -9.08
N LYS A 126 12.76 20.34 -8.93
CA LYS A 126 11.86 20.58 -7.79
C LYS A 126 10.48 19.95 -8.02
N ILE A 127 9.99 19.27 -6.99
CA ILE A 127 8.61 18.79 -6.86
C ILE A 127 7.94 19.60 -5.76
N LEU A 128 6.72 20.07 -6.01
CA LEU A 128 5.89 20.70 -4.99
C LEU A 128 5.03 19.63 -4.32
N LYS A 129 5.01 19.62 -2.99
CA LYS A 129 4.07 18.84 -2.17
C LYS A 129 3.47 19.72 -1.09
N PHE A 130 2.38 19.25 -0.51
CA PHE A 130 1.78 19.86 0.68
C PHE A 130 2.23 19.11 1.94
N GLU A 131 2.36 19.85 3.04
CA GLU A 131 2.61 19.26 4.36
C GLU A 131 1.47 18.30 4.74
N GLY A 132 1.77 17.19 5.39
CA GLY A 132 0.78 16.15 5.70
C GLY A 132 0.45 15.21 4.54
N GLY A 133 0.84 15.53 3.30
CA GLY A 133 0.63 14.66 2.14
C GLY A 133 1.53 13.43 2.16
N TYR A 134 0.93 12.23 2.20
CA TYR A 134 1.61 10.93 2.15
C TYR A 134 1.68 10.40 0.71
N HIS A 135 2.90 10.11 0.26
CA HIS A 135 3.20 9.60 -1.10
C HIS A 135 4.19 8.43 -1.06
N GLY A 136 4.07 7.59 -0.02
CA GLY A 136 4.98 6.48 0.25
C GLY A 136 6.28 6.89 0.97
N MET A 137 7.19 5.92 1.07
CA MET A 137 8.39 6.00 1.93
C MET A 137 9.69 6.30 1.15
N SER A 138 9.60 6.75 -0.11
CA SER A 138 10.78 7.16 -0.88
C SER A 138 11.40 8.43 -0.29
N ALA A 139 12.70 8.63 -0.49
CA ALA A 139 13.40 9.80 0.04
C ALA A 139 12.79 11.12 -0.46
N GLU A 140 12.26 11.14 -1.68
CA GLU A 140 11.58 12.29 -2.25
C GLU A 140 10.19 12.54 -1.66
N ALA A 141 9.50 11.48 -1.24
CA ALA A 141 8.16 11.58 -0.64
C ALA A 141 8.19 11.91 0.87
N GLN A 142 9.24 11.48 1.58
CA GLN A 142 9.41 11.66 3.03
C GLN A 142 9.91 13.06 3.40
N MET A 143 9.08 14.05 3.07
CA MET A 143 9.36 15.47 3.25
C MET A 143 8.13 16.16 3.86
N SER A 144 8.21 16.68 5.08
CA SER A 144 7.15 17.34 5.84
C SER A 144 5.84 16.52 5.88
N LEU A 145 5.93 15.21 6.12
CA LEU A 145 4.79 14.31 6.32
C LEU A 145 4.14 14.55 7.69
N ALA A 146 4.94 14.62 8.76
CA ALA A 146 4.47 14.91 10.11
C ALA A 146 5.36 15.97 10.78
N PRO A 147 5.41 17.21 10.26
CA PRO A 147 6.34 18.21 10.73
C PRO A 147 6.04 18.64 12.18
N GLU A 148 7.02 18.49 13.06
CA GLU A 148 6.94 18.96 14.46
C GLU A 148 7.23 20.46 14.61
N LYS A 149 7.79 21.08 13.57
CA LYS A 149 8.25 22.47 13.58
C LYS A 149 7.67 23.21 12.39
N LEU A 150 7.11 24.38 12.65
CA LEU A 150 6.73 25.33 11.61
C LEU A 150 7.99 25.93 10.98
N ILE A 151 8.09 25.85 9.66
CA ILE A 151 9.19 26.42 8.88
C ILE A 151 8.67 27.36 7.79
N ASN A 152 9.51 28.28 7.34
CA ASN A 152 9.13 29.20 6.28
C ASN A 152 9.11 28.48 4.91
N PHE A 153 8.01 28.61 4.20
CA PHE A 153 7.88 28.17 2.81
C PHE A 153 8.99 28.78 1.92
N PRO A 154 9.58 28.05 0.96
CA PRO A 154 9.27 26.69 0.50
C PRO A 154 10.24 25.61 1.03
N ALA A 155 10.85 25.79 2.21
CA ALA A 155 11.72 24.76 2.76
C ALA A 155 10.89 23.51 3.12
N ALA A 156 11.48 22.33 2.95
CA ALA A 156 10.90 21.06 3.40
C ALA A 156 11.75 20.49 4.54
N VAL A 157 11.13 19.72 5.44
CA VAL A 157 11.83 19.00 6.51
C VAL A 157 11.83 17.52 6.15
N PRO A 158 12.98 16.83 6.08
CA PRO A 158 12.97 15.38 5.87
C PRO A 158 12.37 14.67 7.10
N ASP A 159 11.50 13.69 6.86
CA ASP A 159 10.99 12.78 7.89
C ASP A 159 11.83 11.49 7.91
N SER A 160 12.03 10.90 9.08
CA SER A 160 12.83 9.66 9.22
C SER A 160 12.02 8.37 9.04
N ALA A 161 10.69 8.48 8.94
CA ALA A 161 9.75 7.44 9.36
C ALA A 161 9.87 7.06 10.84
#